data_AF-A0A8T5NU49-F1
#
_entry.id   AF-A0A8T5NU49-F1
#
_cell.length_a   1.000
_cell.length_b   1.000
_cell.length_c   1.000
_cell.angle_alpha   90.00
_cell.angle_beta   90.00
_cell.angle_gamma   90.00
#
_symmetry.space_group_name_H-M   'P 1'
#
loop_
_entity.id
_entity.type
_entity.pdbx_description
1 polymer ?
#
loop_
_entity_poly.entity_id
_entity_poly.type
_entity_poly.pdbx_seq_one_letter_code
_entity_poly.pdbx_strand_id
1 'polypeptide(L)'
;MANAVLLSYGYKIQDKISHKVTSDVLIFLVLDKLKKGLLEDYEAIQKDALEIASAKAEYVIESYSLELSKRSRFQYNMLEQTKEAKAQTSLKRATEFIFELKKLLKG
;
A
#
# COMPACT_ATOMS: atom_id res chain seq x y z
N MET A 1 -38.16 -10.89 -19.31
CA MET A 1 -36.72 -10.68 -19.03
C MET A 1 -35.96 -11.99 -18.87
N ALA A 2 -36.36 -12.91 -17.98
CA ALA A 2 -35.68 -14.20 -17.77
C ALA A 2 -35.48 -15.04 -19.06
N ASN A 3 -36.54 -15.22 -19.86
CA ASN A 3 -36.43 -15.96 -21.13
C ASN A 3 -35.46 -15.30 -22.12
N ALA A 4 -35.40 -13.96 -22.17
CA ALA A 4 -34.49 -13.23 -23.07
C ALA A 4 -33.02 -13.41 -22.67
N VAL A 5 -32.71 -13.43 -21.37
CA VAL A 5 -31.37 -13.71 -20.84
C VAL A 5 -30.97 -15.15 -21.16
N LEU A 6 -31.85 -16.14 -21.01
CA LEU A 6 -31.54 -17.54 -21.35
C LEU A 6 -31.36 -17.78 -22.85
N LEU A 7 -32.17 -17.12 -23.68
CA LEU A 7 -31.98 -17.12 -25.12
C LEU A 7 -30.64 -16.49 -25.52
N SER A 8 -30.19 -15.41 -24.83
CA SER A 8 -28.86 -14.84 -25.06
C SER A 8 -27.71 -15.78 -24.71
N TYR A 9 -27.96 -16.76 -23.83
CA TYR A 9 -27.04 -17.83 -23.48
C TYR A 9 -27.30 -19.15 -24.24
N GLY A 10 -28.21 -19.17 -25.22
CA GLY A 10 -28.45 -20.32 -26.11
C GLY A 10 -29.44 -21.38 -25.60
N TYR A 11 -30.14 -21.16 -24.50
CA TYR A 11 -31.12 -22.11 -23.95
C TYR A 11 -32.53 -21.91 -24.56
N LYS A 12 -33.14 -22.97 -25.10
CA LYS A 12 -34.52 -22.98 -25.61
C LYS A 12 -35.50 -23.45 -24.54
N ILE A 13 -36.57 -22.70 -24.32
CA ILE A 13 -37.53 -22.94 -23.23
C ILE A 13 -38.88 -23.40 -23.85
N GLN A 14 -39.43 -24.54 -23.42
CA GLN A 14 -40.75 -25.05 -23.85
C GLN A 14 -41.90 -24.65 -22.89
N ASP A 15 -43.13 -24.66 -23.41
CA ASP A 15 -44.34 -23.97 -22.88
C ASP A 15 -45.01 -24.54 -21.61
N LYS A 16 -44.46 -25.52 -20.89
CA LYS A 16 -45.16 -26.11 -19.73
C LYS A 16 -44.37 -25.98 -18.43
N ILE A 17 -44.95 -25.22 -17.48
CA ILE A 17 -44.48 -24.99 -16.09
C ILE A 17 -43.10 -24.31 -15.99
N SER A 18 -42.86 -23.32 -16.84
CA SER A 18 -41.50 -22.85 -17.09
C SER A 18 -41.08 -21.62 -16.27
N HIS A 19 -41.93 -20.61 -16.09
CA HIS A 19 -41.44 -19.27 -15.72
C HIS A 19 -40.78 -19.15 -14.34
N LYS A 20 -41.30 -19.80 -13.29
CA LYS A 20 -40.72 -19.71 -11.94
C LYS A 20 -39.41 -20.49 -11.82
N VAL A 21 -39.41 -21.76 -12.25
CA VAL A 21 -38.20 -22.61 -12.26
C VAL A 21 -37.11 -22.01 -13.15
N THR A 22 -37.50 -21.52 -14.33
CA THR A 22 -36.61 -20.79 -15.25
C THR A 22 -36.05 -19.53 -14.62
N SER A 23 -36.88 -18.77 -13.87
CA SER A 23 -36.43 -17.57 -13.17
C SER A 23 -35.50 -17.90 -12.00
N ASP A 24 -35.78 -18.96 -11.23
CA ASP A 24 -34.95 -19.38 -10.09
C ASP A 24 -33.58 -19.88 -10.56
N VAL A 25 -33.54 -20.66 -11.66
CA VAL A 25 -32.30 -21.09 -12.31
C VAL A 25 -31.54 -19.88 -12.88
N LEU A 26 -32.25 -18.87 -13.42
CA LEU A 26 -31.64 -17.63 -13.90
C LEU A 26 -30.99 -16.85 -12.77
N ILE A 27 -31.70 -16.70 -11.66
CA ILE A 27 -31.23 -15.97 -10.48
C ILE A 27 -29.98 -16.67 -9.96
N PHE A 28 -29.99 -18.00 -9.86
CA PHE A 28 -28.83 -18.76 -9.42
C PHE A 28 -27.63 -18.60 -10.37
N LEU A 29 -27.84 -18.74 -11.68
CA LEU A 29 -26.77 -18.68 -12.68
C LEU A 29 -26.20 -17.26 -12.86
N VAL A 30 -27.04 -16.24 -12.81
CA VAL A 30 -26.60 -14.84 -12.85
C VAL A 30 -25.92 -14.45 -11.54
N LEU A 31 -26.43 -14.92 -10.39
CA LEU A 31 -25.83 -14.64 -9.09
C LEU A 31 -24.42 -15.23 -8.98
N ASP A 32 -24.20 -16.46 -9.46
CA ASP A 32 -22.88 -17.07 -9.46
C ASP A 32 -21.89 -16.30 -10.33
N LYS A 33 -22.31 -15.92 -11.55
CA LYS A 33 -21.52 -15.08 -12.46
C LYS A 33 -21.22 -13.69 -11.87
N LEU A 34 -22.22 -13.07 -11.23
CA LEU A 34 -22.07 -11.76 -10.59
C LEU A 34 -21.09 -11.84 -9.43
N LYS A 35 -21.22 -12.86 -8.56
CA LYS A 35 -20.28 -13.10 -7.46
C LYS A 35 -18.86 -13.29 -7.99
N LYS A 36 -18.70 -14.10 -9.03
CA LYS A 36 -17.40 -14.34 -9.66
C LYS A 36 -16.79 -13.04 -10.20
N GLY A 37 -17.54 -12.25 -10.96
CA GLY A 37 -17.05 -10.97 -11.47
C GLY A 37 -16.65 -10.00 -10.36
N LEU A 38 -17.47 -9.88 -9.30
CA LEU A 38 -17.13 -9.03 -8.15
C LEU A 38 -15.87 -9.48 -7.41
N LEU A 39 -15.62 -10.80 -7.32
CA LEU A 39 -14.40 -11.33 -6.74
C LEU A 39 -13.18 -11.08 -7.63
N GLU A 40 -13.30 -11.30 -8.94
CA GLU A 40 -12.24 -11.03 -9.91
C GLU A 40 -11.84 -9.54 -9.92
N ASP A 41 -12.83 -8.64 -9.90
CA ASP A 41 -12.60 -7.20 -9.81
C ASP A 41 -11.89 -6.81 -8.50
N TYR A 42 -12.32 -7.41 -7.38
CA TYR A 42 -11.69 -7.17 -6.08
C TYR A 42 -10.23 -7.64 -6.05
N GLU A 43 -9.96 -8.85 -6.56
CA GLU A 43 -8.61 -9.41 -6.63
C GLU A 43 -7.69 -8.58 -7.53
N ALA A 44 -8.21 -8.08 -8.65
CA ALA A 44 -7.46 -7.17 -9.53
C ALA A 44 -7.09 -5.86 -8.82
N ILE A 45 -8.06 -5.21 -8.18
CA ILE A 45 -7.83 -3.97 -7.41
C ILE A 45 -6.82 -4.21 -6.27
N GLN A 46 -6.95 -5.34 -5.57
CA GLN A 46 -6.03 -5.69 -4.49
C GLN A 46 -4.60 -5.87 -5.01
N LYS A 47 -4.43 -6.55 -6.14
CA LYS A 47 -3.13 -6.76 -6.77
C LYS A 47 -2.48 -5.45 -7.18
N ASP A 48 -3.22 -4.57 -7.84
CA ASP A 48 -2.73 -3.26 -8.28
C ASP A 48 -2.32 -2.39 -7.07
N ALA A 49 -3.13 -2.39 -6.02
CA ALA A 49 -2.82 -1.67 -4.78
C ALA A 49 -1.55 -2.19 -4.10
N LEU A 50 -1.35 -3.51 -4.10
CA LEU A 50 -0.16 -4.14 -3.54
C LEU A 50 1.10 -3.77 -4.33
N GLU A 51 1.02 -3.76 -5.66
CA GLU A 51 2.14 -3.36 -6.54
C GLU A 51 2.56 -1.91 -6.29
N ILE A 52 1.59 -0.99 -6.19
CA ILE A 52 1.84 0.42 -5.85
C ILE A 52 2.50 0.56 -4.48
N ALA A 53 2.02 -0.18 -3.48
CA ALA A 53 2.56 -0.15 -2.13
C ALA A 53 4.02 -0.65 -2.09
N SER A 54 4.32 -1.74 -2.78
CA SER A 54 5.67 -2.29 -2.91
C SER A 54 6.62 -1.31 -3.58
N ALA A 55 6.25 -0.75 -4.74
CA ALA A 55 7.07 0.22 -5.45
C ALA A 55 7.39 1.46 -4.58
N LYS A 56 6.40 1.93 -3.81
CA LYS A 56 6.60 3.04 -2.88
C LYS A 56 7.55 2.68 -1.73
N ALA A 57 7.44 1.46 -1.19
CA ALA A 57 8.33 1.01 -0.12
C ALA A 57 9.79 0.88 -0.62
N GLU A 58 9.99 0.31 -1.79
CA GLU A 58 11.30 0.21 -2.45
C GLU A 58 11.91 1.59 -2.67
N TYR A 59 11.13 2.54 -3.20
CA TYR A 59 11.56 3.92 -3.38
C TYR A 59 12.01 4.59 -2.07
N VAL A 60 11.29 4.35 -0.96
CA VAL A 60 11.66 4.91 0.36
C VAL A 60 12.98 4.31 0.83
N ILE A 61 13.17 3.00 0.69
CA ILE A 61 14.41 2.31 1.07
C ILE A 61 15.59 2.80 0.23
N GLU A 62 15.40 2.93 -1.09
CA GLU A 62 16.42 3.43 -2.00
C GLU A 62 16.79 4.88 -1.66
N SER A 63 15.79 5.75 -1.46
CA SER A 63 15.99 7.15 -1.08
C SER A 63 16.77 7.27 0.24
N TYR A 64 16.41 6.47 1.24
CA TYR A 64 17.14 6.42 2.51
C TYR A 64 18.59 5.96 2.31
N SER A 65 18.81 4.93 1.50
CA SER A 65 20.15 4.41 1.18
C SER A 65 21.00 5.44 0.43
N LEU A 66 20.40 6.21 -0.48
CA LEU A 66 21.04 7.33 -1.16
C LEU A 66 21.47 8.43 -0.16
N GLU A 67 20.60 8.79 0.78
CA GLU A 67 20.94 9.76 1.83
C GLU A 67 22.05 9.27 2.76
N LEU A 68 22.05 7.98 3.13
CA LEU A 68 23.16 7.36 3.87
C LEU A 68 24.47 7.41 3.07
N SER A 69 24.42 7.08 1.79
CA SER A 69 25.59 7.15 0.89
C SER A 69 26.12 8.57 0.77
N LYS A 70 25.25 9.58 0.62
CA LYS A 70 25.64 11.00 0.66
C LYS A 70 26.32 11.32 1.98
N ARG A 71 25.71 10.98 3.12
CA ARG A 71 26.28 11.24 4.45
C ARG A 71 27.64 10.58 4.64
N SER A 72 27.79 9.34 4.19
CA SER A 72 29.06 8.61 4.19
C SER A 72 30.12 9.35 3.38
N ARG A 73 29.81 9.71 2.12
CA ARG A 73 30.72 10.49 1.26
C ARG A 73 31.06 11.86 1.84
N PHE A 74 30.09 12.57 2.41
CA PHE A 74 30.32 13.84 3.09
C PHE A 74 31.23 13.66 4.31
N GLN A 75 31.12 12.56 5.05
CA GLN A 75 31.97 12.28 6.20
C GLN A 75 33.42 11.97 5.81
N TYR A 76 33.62 11.28 4.69
CA TYR A 76 34.97 11.00 4.15
C TYR A 76 35.61 12.20 3.44
N ASN A 77 34.81 13.07 2.82
CA ASN A 77 35.28 14.29 2.14
C ASN A 77 35.28 15.54 3.04
N MET A 78 34.87 15.43 4.31
CA MET A 78 34.97 16.53 5.26
C MET A 78 36.43 16.79 5.62
N LEU A 79 36.93 17.97 5.27
CA LEU A 79 38.21 18.51 5.75
C LEU A 79 38.24 18.44 7.28
N GLU A 80 39.43 18.20 7.85
CA GLU A 80 39.59 17.92 9.28
C GLU A 80 39.02 19.04 10.18
N GLN A 81 39.11 20.29 9.72
CA GLN A 81 38.51 21.47 10.35
C GLN A 81 36.97 21.38 10.47
N THR A 82 36.29 20.75 9.51
CA THR A 82 34.83 20.56 9.54
C THR A 82 34.42 19.46 10.52
N LYS A 83 35.24 18.42 10.69
CA LYS A 83 35.04 17.40 11.73
C LYS A 83 35.20 18.00 13.12
N GLU A 84 36.24 18.81 13.32
CA GLU A 84 36.48 19.53 14.57
C GLU A 84 35.32 20.48 14.90
N ALA A 85 34.87 21.31 13.95
CA ALA A 85 33.74 22.20 14.15
C ALA A 85 32.43 21.45 14.50
N LYS A 86 32.18 20.28 13.88
CA LYS A 86 31.04 19.42 14.22
C LYS A 86 31.16 18.80 15.61
N ALA A 87 32.36 18.36 15.99
CA ALA A 87 32.62 17.81 17.32
C ALA A 87 32.42 18.89 18.41
N GLN A 88 32.94 20.10 18.19
CA GLN A 88 32.72 21.25 19.07
C GLN A 88 31.23 21.61 19.18
N THR A 89 30.49 21.62 18.06
CA THR A 89 29.04 21.86 18.07
C THR A 89 28.29 20.79 18.86
N SER A 90 28.68 19.53 18.70
CA SER A 90 28.07 18.40 19.43
C SER A 90 28.37 18.46 20.93
N LEU A 91 29.61 18.80 21.30
CA LEU A 91 30.02 19.00 22.69
C LEU A 91 29.28 20.18 23.34
N LYS A 92 29.14 21.29 22.63
CA LYS A 92 28.37 22.47 23.10
C LYS A 92 26.92 22.08 23.40
N ARG A 93 26.25 21.39 22.47
CA ARG A 93 24.86 20.94 22.67
C ARG A 93 24.72 19.96 23.83
N ALA A 94 25.64 19.01 23.98
CA ALA A 94 25.63 18.07 25.10
C ALA A 94 25.82 18.80 26.44
N THR A 95 26.69 19.81 26.48
CA THR A 95 26.92 20.63 27.68
C THR A 95 25.68 21.44 28.05
N GLU A 96 25.04 22.10 27.07
CA GLU A 96 23.78 22.83 27.25
C GLU A 96 22.66 21.90 27.74
N PHE A 97 22.54 20.70 27.17
CA PHE A 97 21.56 19.71 27.60
C PHE A 97 21.76 19.25 29.06
N ILE A 98 22.99 18.93 29.44
CA ILE A 98 23.32 18.56 30.83
C ILE A 98 23.06 19.72 31.79
N PHE A 99 23.34 20.96 31.37
CA PHE A 99 23.07 22.15 32.17
C PHE A 99 21.57 22.30 32.46
N GLU A 100 20.71 22.17 31.44
CA GLU A 100 19.25 22.22 31.62
C GLU A 100 18.74 21.07 32.50
N LEU A 101 19.23 19.83 32.29
CA LEU A 101 18.88 18.69 33.15
C LEU A 101 19.24 18.93 34.62
N LYS A 102 20.41 19.53 34.89
CA LYS A 102 20.83 19.84 36.26
C LYS A 102 19.94 20.86 36.95
N LYS A 103 19.28 21.77 36.21
CA LYS A 103 18.29 22.69 36.80
C LYS A 103 17.05 21.95 37.26
N LEU A 104 16.61 20.96 36.48
CA LEU A 104 15.43 20.14 36.81
C LEU A 104 15.63 19.24 38.03
N LEU A 105 16.87 18.82 38.30
CA LEU A 105 17.20 17.97 39.45
C LEU A 105 17.45 18.74 40.76
N LYS A 106 17.45 20.08 40.73
CA LYS A 106 17.60 20.95 41.91
C LYS A 106 16.33 21.72 42.27
N GLY A 107 15.21 21.44 41.60
CA GLY A 107 13.86 21.80 42.03
C GLY A 107 13.25 20.65 42.82
#